data_AF-A0AAF0B6N3-F1
#
_entry.id   AF-A0AAF0B6N3-F1
#
_cell.length_a   1.000
_cell.length_b   1.000
_cell.length_c   1.000
_cell.angle_alpha   90.00
_cell.angle_beta   90.00
_cell.angle_gamma   90.00
#
_symmetry.space_group_name_H-M   'P 1'
#
loop_
_entity.id
_entity.type
_entity.pdbx_description
1 polymer ?
#
loop_
_entity_poly.entity_id
_entity_poly.type
_entity_poly.pdbx_seq_one_letter_code
_entity_poly.pdbx_strand_id
1 'polypeptide(L)'
;MYFLFLLFMFNVLVEGIKINNSFKGNGNILTGNNLILKKNLVGNKLCMIKNRMNIFFWKKKYHERPIDEKLSVIPVYIITNNNNSPYIFNEQDRQICYMFLCPNEAENMLNEIIKSNGMQNRNNIKLYNINMQKAYELIKEFMHLKKLESQNSDIKNNIVYWKLIPSKRQAQNALVFLSYKKKSELIFPVFYVDGFYVNKDRANIIPLFFDIEDLRDALNKKGVKSYKIKVLNFVDLIFSVCQ
;
A
#
# COMPACT_ATOMS: atom_id res chain seq x y z
N MET A 1 -39.24 0.15 -6.52
CA MET A 1 -38.76 -1.01 -7.29
C MET A 1 -39.26 -1.08 -8.74
N TYR A 2 -40.36 -0.41 -9.11
CA TYR A 2 -40.89 -0.46 -10.50
C TYR A 2 -40.08 0.29 -11.57
N PHE A 3 -39.26 1.29 -11.18
CA PHE A 3 -38.52 2.12 -12.13
C PHE A 3 -37.35 1.39 -12.84
N LEU A 4 -36.70 0.46 -12.14
CA LEU A 4 -35.59 -0.33 -12.70
C LEU A 4 -36.08 -1.40 -13.69
N PHE A 5 -37.28 -1.94 -13.48
CA PHE A 5 -37.89 -2.91 -14.38
C PHE A 5 -38.29 -2.28 -15.73
N LEU A 6 -38.81 -1.05 -15.70
CA LEU A 6 -39.15 -0.28 -16.90
C LEU A 6 -37.90 0.04 -17.76
N LEU A 7 -36.78 0.39 -17.14
CA LEU A 7 -35.52 0.65 -17.82
C LEU A 7 -34.92 -0.60 -18.48
N PHE A 8 -35.10 -1.77 -17.85
CA PHE A 8 -34.65 -3.04 -18.42
C PHE A 8 -35.48 -3.43 -19.65
N MET A 9 -36.80 -3.29 -19.57
CA MET A 9 -37.70 -3.60 -20.70
C MET A 9 -37.48 -2.66 -21.89
N PHE A 10 -37.15 -1.39 -21.64
CA PHE A 10 -36.88 -0.43 -22.71
C PHE A 10 -35.60 -0.77 -23.50
N ASN A 11 -34.56 -1.28 -22.84
CA ASN A 11 -33.31 -1.64 -23.52
C ASN A 11 -33.46 -2.91 -24.38
N VAL A 12 -34.25 -3.89 -23.93
CA VAL A 12 -34.50 -5.11 -24.72
C VAL A 12 -35.31 -4.81 -25.98
N LEU A 13 -36.25 -3.85 -25.92
CA LEU A 13 -37.03 -3.41 -27.09
C LEU A 13 -36.19 -2.66 -28.12
N VAL A 14 -35.19 -1.87 -27.69
CA VAL A 14 -34.31 -1.11 -28.60
C VAL A 14 -33.32 -2.01 -29.34
N GLU A 15 -32.88 -3.12 -28.73
CA GLU A 15 -31.99 -4.09 -29.39
C GLU A 15 -32.72 -5.03 -30.37
N GLY A 16 -34.04 -5.22 -30.24
CA GLY A 16 -34.84 -6.11 -31.09
C GLY A 16 -35.18 -5.59 -32.49
N ILE A 17 -34.92 -4.31 -32.81
CA ILE A 17 -35.44 -3.66 -34.05
C ILE A 17 -34.41 -3.61 -35.20
N LYS A 18 -33.19 -4.15 -35.05
CA LYS A 18 -32.18 -4.11 -36.12
C LYS A 18 -31.84 -5.48 -36.71
N ILE A 19 -32.76 -6.07 -37.47
CA ILE A 19 -32.43 -7.13 -38.43
C ILE A 19 -33.21 -6.95 -39.74
N ASN A 20 -32.44 -6.99 -40.83
CA ASN A 20 -32.75 -7.20 -42.25
C ASN A 20 -33.33 -6.06 -43.11
N ASN A 21 -32.54 -5.68 -44.12
CA ASN A 21 -32.97 -5.81 -45.52
C ASN A 21 -31.78 -6.15 -46.44
N SER A 22 -32.09 -6.94 -47.46
CA SER A 22 -31.29 -7.83 -48.32
C SER A 22 -30.62 -7.25 -49.58
N PHE A 23 -29.65 -8.00 -50.14
CA PHE A 23 -29.36 -8.28 -51.58
C PHE A 23 -28.79 -7.11 -52.46
N LYS A 24 -27.92 -7.24 -53.48
CA LYS A 24 -27.45 -8.30 -54.41
C LYS A 24 -26.20 -7.77 -55.20
N GLY A 25 -25.28 -8.63 -55.70
CA GLY A 25 -24.38 -8.28 -56.82
C GLY A 25 -22.99 -8.94 -56.87
N ASN A 26 -22.75 -9.78 -57.90
CA ASN A 26 -21.50 -10.47 -58.23
C ASN A 26 -20.44 -9.55 -58.89
N GLY A 27 -19.15 -9.85 -58.70
CA GLY A 27 -18.04 -9.35 -59.54
C GLY A 27 -16.65 -9.64 -58.96
N ASN A 28 -15.94 -10.62 -59.53
CA ASN A 28 -14.53 -10.91 -59.23
C ASN A 28 -13.62 -9.86 -59.87
N ILE A 29 -12.91 -9.06 -59.08
CA ILE A 29 -11.71 -8.32 -59.52
C ILE A 29 -10.68 -8.36 -58.40
N LEU A 30 -9.52 -8.95 -58.71
CA LEU A 30 -8.29 -8.89 -57.94
C LEU A 30 -7.76 -7.45 -57.93
N THR A 31 -7.60 -6.85 -56.74
CA THR A 31 -6.62 -5.77 -56.49
C THR A 31 -6.52 -5.50 -54.99
N GLY A 32 -5.30 -5.19 -54.54
CA GLY A 32 -4.87 -5.29 -53.16
C GLY A 32 -5.42 -4.26 -52.18
N ASN A 33 -5.01 -4.48 -50.93
CA ASN A 33 -4.99 -3.56 -49.77
C ASN A 33 -6.27 -2.76 -49.53
N ASN A 34 -7.12 -3.21 -48.60
CA ASN A 34 -7.96 -2.33 -47.74
C ASN A 34 -8.82 -3.05 -46.68
N LEU A 35 -8.72 -4.38 -46.49
CA LEU A 35 -9.64 -5.12 -45.59
C LEU A 35 -9.24 -5.18 -44.11
N ILE A 36 -8.09 -4.64 -43.71
CA ILE A 36 -7.65 -4.61 -42.29
C ILE A 36 -8.01 -3.27 -41.60
N LEU A 37 -8.38 -2.23 -42.36
CA LEU A 37 -8.62 -0.89 -41.80
C LEU A 37 -10.08 -0.57 -41.42
N LYS A 38 -11.07 -1.40 -41.78
CA LYS A 38 -12.49 -1.13 -41.47
C LYS A 38 -13.06 -1.85 -40.25
N LYS A 39 -12.28 -2.71 -39.57
CA LYS A 39 -12.71 -3.36 -38.32
C LYS A 39 -12.41 -2.56 -37.04
N ASN A 40 -11.62 -1.48 -37.13
CA ASN A 40 -11.13 -0.73 -35.97
C ASN A 40 -11.90 0.55 -35.62
N LEU A 41 -12.98 0.90 -36.34
CA LEU A 41 -13.73 2.14 -36.08
C LEU A 41 -15.02 1.96 -35.27
N VAL A 42 -15.51 0.73 -35.08
CA VAL A 42 -16.73 0.47 -34.27
C VAL A 42 -16.39 -0.08 -32.87
N GLY A 43 -15.16 -0.56 -32.63
CA GLY A 43 -14.70 -1.03 -31.32
C GLY A 43 -14.20 0.07 -30.36
N ASN A 44 -13.90 1.27 -30.86
CA ASN A 44 -13.18 2.30 -30.08
C ASN A 44 -14.06 3.39 -29.45
N LYS A 45 -15.39 3.39 -29.67
CA LYS A 45 -16.30 4.34 -28.99
C LYS A 45 -16.98 3.78 -27.73
N LEU A 46 -16.88 2.48 -27.46
CA LEU A 46 -17.43 1.87 -26.24
C LEU A 46 -16.39 1.61 -25.14
N CYS A 47 -15.09 1.71 -25.44
CA CYS A 47 -14.04 1.55 -24.43
C CYS A 47 -13.79 2.84 -23.60
N MET A 48 -14.22 4.01 -24.07
CA MET A 48 -14.06 5.27 -23.34
C MET A 48 -15.24 5.66 -22.44
N ILE A 49 -16.36 4.94 -22.53
CA ILE A 49 -17.52 5.15 -21.64
C ILE A 49 -17.44 4.26 -20.39
N LYS A 50 -16.62 3.20 -20.41
CA LYS A 50 -16.43 2.32 -19.25
C LYS A 50 -15.70 2.96 -18.05
N ASN A 51 -15.08 4.13 -18.22
CA ASN A 51 -14.35 4.82 -17.15
C ASN A 51 -15.00 6.10 -16.63
N ARG A 52 -16.27 6.38 -16.96
CA ARG A 52 -16.96 7.61 -16.52
C ARG A 52 -18.23 7.41 -15.71
N MET A 53 -18.62 6.17 -15.41
CA MET A 53 -19.72 5.88 -14.48
C MET A 53 -19.13 5.41 -13.16
N ASN A 54 -18.52 6.34 -12.41
CA ASN A 54 -18.27 6.16 -10.99
C ASN A 54 -19.62 6.33 -10.26
N ILE A 55 -20.52 5.38 -10.51
CA ILE A 55 -21.71 5.18 -9.68
C ILE A 55 -21.15 5.00 -8.28
N PHE A 56 -21.64 5.78 -7.31
CA PHE A 56 -21.32 5.69 -5.89
C PHE A 56 -21.49 4.25 -5.39
N PHE A 57 -20.49 3.40 -5.64
CA PHE A 57 -20.40 2.05 -5.15
C PHE A 57 -20.04 2.20 -3.68
N TRP A 58 -21.08 2.06 -2.85
CA TRP A 58 -21.04 1.73 -1.43
C TRP A 58 -19.61 1.49 -0.96
N LYS A 59 -19.01 2.52 -0.36
CA LYS A 59 -17.64 2.45 0.14
C LYS A 59 -17.53 1.20 1.02
N LYS A 60 -16.69 0.24 0.61
CA LYS A 60 -16.50 -1.02 1.34
C LYS A 60 -16.27 -0.73 2.82
N LYS A 61 -16.91 -1.53 3.68
CA LYS A 61 -16.73 -1.37 5.13
C LYS A 61 -15.26 -1.56 5.47
N TYR A 62 -14.76 -0.89 6.49
CA TYR A 62 -13.33 -0.87 6.77
C TYR A 62 -12.73 -2.28 6.96
N HIS A 63 -13.48 -3.21 7.56
CA HIS A 63 -13.01 -4.59 7.76
C HIS A 63 -12.85 -5.38 6.45
N GLU A 64 -13.64 -5.08 5.42
CA GLU A 64 -13.64 -5.73 4.10
C GLU A 64 -12.52 -5.21 3.18
N ARG A 65 -11.80 -4.16 3.60
CA ARG A 65 -10.74 -3.55 2.80
C ARG A 65 -9.47 -4.40 2.81
N PRO A 66 -8.76 -4.47 1.67
CA PRO A 66 -7.50 -5.19 1.59
C PRO A 66 -6.47 -4.58 2.54
N ILE A 67 -5.53 -5.42 2.98
CA ILE A 67 -4.46 -4.98 3.88
C ILE A 67 -3.64 -3.83 3.28
N ASP A 68 -3.41 -3.85 1.97
CA ASP A 68 -2.68 -2.80 1.25
C ASP A 68 -3.29 -1.41 1.47
N GLU A 69 -4.63 -1.30 1.41
CA GLU A 69 -5.33 -0.04 1.68
C GLU A 69 -5.16 0.39 3.14
N LYS A 70 -5.20 -0.57 4.09
CA LYS A 70 -4.98 -0.29 5.52
C LYS A 70 -3.53 0.12 5.81
N LEU A 71 -2.56 -0.36 5.03
CA LEU A 71 -1.15 0.03 5.15
C LEU A 71 -0.84 1.38 4.49
N SER A 72 -1.64 1.79 3.50
CA SER A 72 -1.41 3.04 2.75
C SER A 72 -1.45 4.32 3.60
N VAL A 73 -2.08 4.27 4.78
CA VAL A 73 -2.21 5.41 5.70
C VAL A 73 -1.02 5.59 6.65
N ILE A 74 -0.14 4.60 6.76
CA ILE A 74 0.99 4.61 7.68
C ILE A 74 2.20 5.20 6.93
N PRO A 75 2.74 6.35 7.36
CA PRO A 75 3.93 6.92 6.73
C PRO A 75 5.18 6.12 7.10
N VAL A 76 6.10 6.02 6.14
CA VAL A 76 7.43 5.45 6.29
C VAL A 76 8.42 6.42 5.69
N TYR A 77 9.49 6.73 6.40
CA TYR A 77 10.43 7.76 6.02
C TYR A 77 11.72 7.12 5.52
N ILE A 78 12.20 7.59 4.37
CA ILE A 78 13.47 7.16 3.76
C ILE A 78 14.33 8.37 3.46
N ILE A 79 15.64 8.17 3.45
CA ILE A 79 16.59 9.19 3.04
C ILE A 79 16.84 9.03 1.55
N THR A 80 16.65 10.09 0.78
CA THR A 80 16.82 10.09 -0.67
C THR A 80 17.70 11.23 -1.11
N ASN A 81 18.18 11.17 -2.36
CA ASN A 81 18.66 12.37 -3.02
C ASN A 81 17.49 13.30 -3.45
N ASN A 82 17.81 14.44 -4.07
CA ASN A 82 16.80 15.37 -4.58
C ASN A 82 15.89 14.77 -5.67
N ASN A 83 16.39 13.77 -6.40
CA ASN A 83 15.65 13.02 -7.44
C ASN A 83 14.82 11.86 -6.86
N ASN A 84 14.67 11.79 -5.53
CA ASN A 84 13.95 10.73 -4.81
C ASN A 84 14.58 9.33 -4.96
N SER A 85 15.83 9.21 -5.40
CA SER A 85 16.56 7.94 -5.36
C SER A 85 17.01 7.65 -3.92
N PRO A 86 16.75 6.45 -3.37
CA PRO A 86 17.13 6.11 -2.01
C PRO A 86 18.64 6.15 -1.79
N TYR A 87 19.04 6.59 -0.60
CA TYR A 87 20.43 6.51 -0.17
C TYR A 87 20.75 5.07 0.28
N ILE A 88 21.82 4.49 -0.28
CA ILE A 88 22.22 3.08 -0.07
C ILE A 88 23.47 3.03 0.80
N PHE A 89 23.45 2.16 1.80
CA PHE A 89 24.57 1.86 2.68
C PHE A 89 25.17 0.51 2.32
N ASN A 90 26.49 0.39 2.40
CA ASN A 90 27.17 -0.89 2.23
C ASN A 90 27.52 -1.44 3.61
N GLU A 91 26.82 -2.49 4.05
CA GLU A 91 27.07 -3.19 5.33
C GLU A 91 27.31 -4.67 5.05
N GLN A 92 28.47 -5.20 5.48
CA GLN A 92 28.80 -6.63 5.38
C GLN A 92 28.53 -7.21 3.97
N ASP A 93 29.04 -6.53 2.94
CA ASP A 93 28.86 -6.86 1.51
C ASP A 93 27.39 -6.85 1.02
N ARG A 94 26.50 -6.13 1.70
CA ARG A 94 25.11 -5.93 1.28
C ARG A 94 24.78 -4.46 1.11
N GLN A 95 24.02 -4.16 0.07
CA GLN A 95 23.39 -2.86 -0.11
C GLN A 95 22.13 -2.79 0.75
N ILE A 96 22.08 -1.84 1.68
CA ILE A 96 20.96 -1.66 2.61
C ILE A 96 20.35 -0.28 2.39
N CYS A 97 19.02 -0.23 2.32
CA CYS A 97 18.27 1.01 2.42
C CYS A 97 17.42 0.98 3.70
N TYR A 98 17.50 2.06 4.47
CA TYR A 98 16.81 2.20 5.74
C TYR A 98 15.45 2.87 5.58
N MET A 99 14.43 2.26 6.16
CA MET A 99 13.04 2.75 6.19
C MET A 99 12.59 2.95 7.63
N PHE A 100 12.24 4.16 8.01
CA PHE A 100 11.92 4.51 9.40
C PHE A 100 10.43 4.68 9.61
N LEU A 101 9.90 4.10 10.69
CA LEU A 101 8.54 4.41 11.15
C LEU A 101 8.48 5.72 11.96
N CYS A 102 9.62 6.21 12.46
CA CYS A 102 9.71 7.44 13.23
C CYS A 102 10.46 8.53 12.42
N PRO A 103 9.86 9.70 12.18
CA PRO A 103 10.51 10.77 11.42
C PRO A 103 11.76 11.30 12.13
N ASN A 104 11.71 11.48 13.45
CA ASN A 104 12.84 12.00 14.24
C ASN A 104 14.09 11.11 14.13
N GLU A 105 13.91 9.79 14.02
CA GLU A 105 15.05 8.87 13.85
C GLU A 105 15.65 8.96 12.46
N ALA A 106 14.81 9.12 11.44
CA ALA A 106 15.27 9.35 10.08
C ALA A 106 16.01 10.69 9.95
N GLU A 107 15.51 11.74 10.60
CA GLU A 107 16.18 13.04 10.69
C GLU A 107 17.51 12.97 11.43
N ASN A 108 17.58 12.24 12.54
CA ASN A 108 18.84 12.03 13.26
C ASN A 108 19.88 11.37 12.36
N MET A 109 19.50 10.32 11.63
CA MET A 109 20.39 9.66 10.69
C MET A 109 20.78 10.57 9.52
N LEU A 110 19.84 11.35 8.98
CA LEU A 110 20.14 12.37 7.96
C LEU A 110 21.20 13.36 8.46
N ASN A 111 21.06 13.86 9.69
CA ASN A 111 22.00 14.78 10.32
C ASN A 111 23.37 14.13 10.55
N GLU A 112 23.42 12.85 10.92
CA GLU A 112 24.67 12.09 11.04
C GLU A 112 25.40 11.97 9.69
N ILE A 113 24.68 11.66 8.60
CA ILE A 113 25.24 11.59 7.24
C ILE A 113 25.77 12.96 6.79
N ILE A 114 25.05 14.04 7.10
CA ILE A 114 25.48 15.41 6.81
C ILE A 114 26.75 15.76 7.58
N LYS A 115 26.82 15.35 8.85
CA LYS A 115 27.99 15.60 9.71
C LYS A 115 29.21 14.82 9.25
N SER A 116 29.04 13.57 8.81
CA SER A 116 30.15 12.70 8.39
C SER A 116 30.72 13.05 7.02
N ASN A 117 29.89 13.51 6.07
CA ASN A 117 30.30 13.74 4.68
C ASN A 117 30.61 15.22 4.33
N GLY A 118 30.57 16.13 5.30
CA GLY A 118 30.83 17.55 5.09
C GLY A 118 29.79 18.27 4.21
N MET A 119 30.11 19.50 3.77
CA MET A 119 29.21 20.38 2.99
C MET A 119 28.76 19.80 1.63
N GLN A 120 29.41 18.74 1.11
CA GLN A 120 29.14 18.20 -0.23
C GLN A 120 27.77 17.55 -0.39
N ASN A 121 27.20 17.00 0.70
CA ASN A 121 25.90 16.31 0.66
C ASN A 121 24.75 17.14 1.22
N ARG A 122 24.99 18.28 1.88
CA ARG A 122 23.93 19.07 2.56
C ARG A 122 22.74 19.42 1.67
N ASN A 123 22.99 19.73 0.41
CA ASN A 123 21.93 20.14 -0.53
C ASN A 123 21.43 18.99 -1.41
N ASN A 124 22.00 17.79 -1.27
CA ASN A 124 21.76 16.68 -2.19
C ASN A 124 20.98 15.54 -1.55
N ILE A 125 20.79 15.53 -0.24
CA ILE A 125 20.01 14.52 0.48
C ILE A 125 18.86 15.16 1.25
N LYS A 126 17.73 14.48 1.28
CA LYS A 126 16.50 14.93 1.95
C LYS A 126 15.75 13.75 2.54
N LEU A 127 14.84 14.05 3.46
CA LEU A 127 13.85 13.10 3.91
C LEU A 127 12.72 13.00 2.87
N TYR A 128 12.31 11.78 2.54
CA TYR A 128 11.18 11.50 1.67
C TYR A 128 10.26 10.48 2.33
N ASN A 129 8.95 10.72 2.28
CA ASN A 129 7.97 9.80 2.85
C ASN A 129 7.35 8.92 1.76
N ILE A 130 7.36 7.62 2.00
CA ILE A 130 6.51 6.63 1.34
C ILE A 130 5.44 6.16 2.32
N ASN A 131 4.55 5.28 1.88
CA ASN A 131 3.61 4.62 2.78
C ASN A 131 4.05 3.18 3.10
N MET A 132 3.46 2.60 4.13
CA MET A 132 3.78 1.24 4.57
C MET A 132 3.35 0.18 3.54
N GLN A 133 2.35 0.48 2.70
CA GLN A 133 2.03 -0.37 1.55
C GLN A 133 3.25 -0.50 0.62
N LYS A 134 3.84 0.63 0.22
CA LYS A 134 5.02 0.63 -0.65
C LYS A 134 6.22 0.00 0.01
N ALA A 135 6.44 0.26 1.30
CA ALA A 135 7.50 -0.39 2.08
C ALA A 135 7.32 -1.92 2.11
N TYR A 136 6.10 -2.40 2.29
CA TYR A 136 5.79 -3.83 2.26
C TYR A 136 6.04 -4.45 0.88
N GLU A 137 5.66 -3.78 -0.21
CA GLU A 137 5.97 -4.21 -1.57
C GLU A 137 7.48 -4.36 -1.80
N LEU A 138 8.28 -3.38 -1.38
CA LEU A 138 9.75 -3.40 -1.51
C LEU A 138 10.39 -4.56 -0.74
N ILE A 139 9.92 -4.81 0.49
CA ILE A 139 10.39 -5.95 1.31
C ILE A 139 10.00 -7.28 0.66
N LYS A 140 8.77 -7.39 0.15
CA LYS A 140 8.28 -8.60 -0.52
C LYS A 140 9.04 -8.88 -1.82
N GLU A 141 9.31 -7.85 -2.61
CA GLU A 141 10.12 -7.92 -3.82
C GLU A 141 11.54 -8.39 -3.52
N PHE A 142 12.19 -7.83 -2.48
CA PHE A 142 13.49 -8.29 -2.01
C PHE A 142 13.50 -9.80 -1.70
N MET A 143 12.49 -10.30 -0.98
CA MET A 143 12.38 -11.72 -0.64
C MET A 143 12.22 -12.61 -1.88
N HIS A 144 11.57 -12.11 -2.93
CA HIS A 144 11.46 -12.80 -4.21
C HIS A 144 12.81 -12.80 -4.96
N LEU A 145 13.46 -11.65 -5.08
CA LEU A 145 14.77 -11.52 -5.74
C LEU A 145 15.83 -12.38 -5.05
N LYS A 146 15.82 -12.45 -3.72
CA LYS A 146 16.73 -13.31 -2.95
C LYS A 146 16.55 -14.80 -3.25
N LYS A 147 15.33 -15.26 -3.56
CA LYS A 147 15.11 -16.65 -4.00
C LYS A 147 15.74 -16.89 -5.37
N LEU A 148 15.65 -15.92 -6.28
CA LEU A 148 16.24 -16.00 -7.61
C LEU A 148 17.78 -15.89 -7.59
N GLU A 149 18.35 -15.15 -6.64
CA GLU A 149 19.80 -15.06 -6.44
C GLU A 149 20.44 -16.44 -6.24
N SER A 150 19.76 -17.36 -5.54
CA SER A 150 20.24 -18.73 -5.37
C SER A 150 20.42 -19.51 -6.68
N GLN A 151 19.84 -19.02 -7.77
CA GLN A 151 19.90 -19.63 -9.10
C GLN A 151 20.87 -18.90 -10.05
N ASN A 152 21.30 -17.67 -9.75
CA ASN A 152 22.18 -16.86 -10.61
C ASN A 152 23.09 -15.94 -9.77
N SER A 153 24.40 -16.19 -9.79
CA SER A 153 25.41 -15.46 -9.00
C SER A 153 25.56 -13.98 -9.35
N ASP A 154 25.24 -13.60 -10.59
CA ASP A 154 25.41 -12.22 -11.07
C ASP A 154 24.39 -11.23 -10.47
N ILE A 155 23.31 -11.76 -9.86
CA ILE A 155 22.26 -10.95 -9.23
C ILE A 155 22.70 -10.41 -7.85
N LYS A 156 23.70 -11.06 -7.21
CA LYS A 156 24.12 -10.80 -5.82
C LYS A 156 24.45 -9.33 -5.53
N ASN A 157 25.02 -8.62 -6.50
CA ASN A 157 25.54 -7.25 -6.28
C ASN A 157 24.51 -6.13 -6.51
N ASN A 158 23.29 -6.45 -6.98
CA ASN A 158 22.28 -5.45 -7.34
C ASN A 158 21.00 -5.51 -6.49
N ILE A 159 20.94 -6.37 -5.47
CA ILE A 159 19.77 -6.47 -4.60
C ILE A 159 19.93 -5.53 -3.40
N VAL A 160 18.99 -4.59 -3.27
CA VAL A 160 18.88 -3.71 -2.10
C VAL A 160 18.05 -4.39 -1.01
N TYR A 161 18.64 -4.52 0.18
CA TYR A 161 17.93 -4.95 1.38
C TYR A 161 17.20 -3.78 2.03
N TRP A 162 15.87 -3.83 1.98
CA TRP A 162 14.99 -2.82 2.56
C TRP A 162 14.76 -3.11 4.04
N LYS A 163 15.45 -2.38 4.92
CA LYS A 163 15.44 -2.59 6.37
C LYS A 163 14.47 -1.61 7.03
N LEU A 164 13.33 -2.13 7.50
CA LEU A 164 12.37 -1.36 8.28
C LEU A 164 12.86 -1.21 9.74
N ILE A 165 12.80 0.02 10.25
CA ILE A 165 13.26 0.41 11.58
C ILE A 165 12.05 0.87 12.41
N PRO A 166 11.75 0.19 13.54
CA PRO A 166 10.72 0.63 14.47
C PRO A 166 11.17 1.87 15.25
N SER A 167 10.22 2.63 15.78
CA SER A 167 10.55 3.68 16.75
C SER A 167 11.21 3.07 17.99
N LYS A 168 12.45 3.45 18.28
CA LYS A 168 13.19 3.05 19.50
C LYS A 168 12.44 3.47 20.75
N ARG A 169 11.84 4.66 20.73
CA ARG A 169 11.03 5.20 21.84
C ARG A 169 9.83 4.31 22.12
N GLN A 170 9.10 3.90 21.09
CA GLN A 170 7.95 3.01 21.26
C GLN A 170 8.34 1.57 21.57
N ALA A 171 9.46 1.08 21.02
CA ALA A 171 10.03 -0.20 21.41
C ALA A 171 10.31 -0.24 22.92
N GLN A 172 10.94 0.81 23.48
CA GLN A 172 11.18 0.94 24.92
C GLN A 172 9.88 1.01 25.73
N ASN A 173 8.92 1.84 25.31
CA ASN A 173 7.62 1.96 25.97
C ASN A 173 6.87 0.62 26.02
N ALA A 174 6.95 -0.17 24.94
CA ALA A 174 6.30 -1.46 24.85
C ALA A 174 6.82 -2.50 25.85
N LEU A 175 8.11 -2.42 26.22
CA LEU A 175 8.71 -3.34 27.20
C LEU A 175 8.05 -3.27 28.58
N VAL A 176 7.38 -2.18 28.92
CA VAL A 176 6.65 -2.02 30.19
C VAL A 176 5.42 -2.93 30.25
N PHE A 177 4.81 -3.23 29.11
CA PHE A 177 3.54 -3.98 29.03
C PHE A 177 3.72 -5.48 28.72
N LEU A 178 4.96 -5.93 28.53
CA LEU A 178 5.26 -7.30 28.13
C LEU A 178 5.91 -8.11 29.26
N SER A 179 5.54 -9.38 29.35
CA SER A 179 6.25 -10.39 30.17
C SER A 179 7.66 -10.60 29.63
N TYR A 180 8.62 -10.94 30.50
CA TYR A 180 10.03 -11.16 30.14
C TYR A 180 10.23 -11.98 28.85
N LYS A 181 9.59 -13.15 28.73
CA LYS A 181 9.69 -14.02 27.55
C LYS A 181 9.24 -13.36 26.24
N LYS A 182 8.26 -12.47 26.29
CA LYS A 182 7.71 -11.79 25.10
C LYS A 182 8.54 -10.57 24.69
N LYS A 183 9.45 -10.08 25.54
CA LYS A 183 10.27 -8.90 25.24
C LYS A 183 11.31 -9.18 24.15
N SER A 184 11.86 -10.39 24.12
CA SER A 184 12.89 -10.78 23.13
C SER A 184 12.36 -10.95 21.71
N GLU A 185 11.06 -11.18 21.55
CA GLU A 185 10.41 -11.43 20.25
C GLU A 185 9.78 -10.14 19.66
N LEU A 186 9.70 -9.06 20.43
CA LEU A 186 9.07 -7.82 20.00
C LEU A 186 9.97 -7.06 19.02
N ILE A 187 9.49 -6.88 17.79
CA ILE A 187 10.21 -6.09 16.76
C ILE A 187 9.48 -4.78 16.48
N PHE A 188 8.21 -4.83 16.08
CA PHE A 188 7.44 -3.65 15.69
C PHE A 188 6.21 -3.48 16.59
N PRO A 189 6.32 -2.73 17.71
CA PRO A 189 5.21 -2.60 18.64
C PRO A 189 4.04 -1.82 18.06
N VAL A 190 2.83 -2.32 18.31
CA VAL A 190 1.59 -1.56 18.22
C VAL A 190 0.78 -1.74 19.50
N PHE A 191 0.14 -0.67 19.95
CA PHE A 191 -0.58 -0.59 21.20
C PHE A 191 -2.09 -0.58 20.97
N TYR A 192 -2.83 -1.25 21.85
CA TYR A 192 -4.29 -1.25 21.86
C TYR A 192 -4.85 -1.56 23.25
N VAL A 193 -6.17 -1.40 23.39
CA VAL A 193 -6.93 -1.74 24.61
C VAL A 193 -8.14 -2.59 24.20
N ASP A 194 -8.35 -3.70 24.89
CA ASP A 194 -9.59 -4.50 24.69
C ASP A 194 -10.81 -3.67 25.07
N GLY A 195 -11.89 -3.79 24.30
CA GLY A 195 -13.13 -3.07 24.58
C GLY A 195 -13.09 -1.59 24.19
N PHE A 196 -11.95 -1.07 23.72
CA PHE A 196 -11.87 0.26 23.13
C PHE A 196 -12.13 0.18 21.63
N TYR A 197 -13.21 0.82 21.18
CA TYR A 197 -13.65 0.77 19.79
C TYR A 197 -13.80 2.16 19.19
N VAL A 198 -13.51 2.28 17.90
CA VAL A 198 -13.79 3.46 17.08
C VAL A 198 -14.75 3.07 15.96
N ASN A 199 -15.73 3.92 15.69
CA ASN A 199 -16.62 3.73 14.55
C ASN A 199 -15.91 4.17 13.26
N LYS A 200 -15.74 3.23 12.33
CA LYS A 200 -15.16 3.46 11.01
C LYS A 200 -16.03 2.79 9.95
N ASP A 201 -16.56 3.58 9.02
CA ASP A 201 -17.40 3.10 7.91
C ASP A 201 -18.55 2.17 8.37
N ARG A 202 -19.28 2.60 9.41
CA ARG A 202 -20.44 1.89 10.02
C ARG A 202 -20.10 0.58 10.75
N ALA A 203 -18.83 0.33 11.04
CA ALA A 203 -18.39 -0.78 11.87
C ALA A 203 -17.54 -0.28 13.05
N ASN A 204 -17.65 -0.98 14.18
CA ASN A 204 -16.75 -0.78 15.31
C ASN A 204 -15.48 -1.58 15.07
N ILE A 205 -14.33 -0.91 15.15
CA ILE A 205 -13.01 -1.53 15.01
C ILE A 205 -12.18 -1.26 16.25
N ILE A 206 -11.25 -2.16 16.55
CA ILE A 206 -10.23 -1.93 17.58
C ILE A 206 -9.13 -1.08 16.92
N PRO A 207 -8.94 0.17 17.36
CA PRO A 207 -7.87 1.01 16.84
C PRO A 207 -6.51 0.49 17.34
N LEU A 208 -5.55 0.43 16.42
CA LEU A 208 -4.16 0.09 16.71
C LEU A 208 -3.31 1.35 16.57
N PHE A 209 -2.47 1.63 17.56
CA PHE A 209 -1.65 2.83 17.61
C PHE A 209 -0.17 2.45 17.55
N PHE A 210 0.62 3.14 16.73
CA PHE A 210 2.08 3.01 16.77
C PHE A 210 2.66 3.75 17.97
N ASP A 211 2.04 4.85 18.37
CA ASP A 211 2.46 5.66 19.52
C ASP A 211 1.57 5.42 20.75
N ILE A 212 2.19 5.18 21.90
CA ILE A 212 1.45 4.98 23.15
C ILE A 212 0.75 6.26 23.62
N GLU A 213 1.32 7.42 23.28
CA GLU A 213 0.75 8.73 23.59
C GLU A 213 -0.60 8.90 22.90
N ASP A 214 -0.69 8.56 21.61
CA ASP A 214 -1.93 8.64 20.85
C ASP A 214 -3.03 7.74 21.44
N LEU A 215 -2.66 6.53 21.89
CA LEU A 215 -3.60 5.65 22.57
C LEU A 215 -4.11 6.28 23.87
N ARG A 216 -3.22 6.82 24.70
CA ARG A 216 -3.59 7.48 25.96
C ARG A 216 -4.48 8.69 25.72
N ASP A 217 -4.15 9.52 24.73
CA ASP A 217 -4.94 10.68 24.36
C ASP A 217 -6.33 10.29 23.84
N ALA A 218 -6.42 9.23 23.05
CA ALA A 218 -7.69 8.70 22.56
C ALA A 218 -8.58 8.16 23.69
N LEU A 219 -7.98 7.47 24.68
CA LEU A 219 -8.68 6.97 25.87
C LEU A 219 -9.16 8.12 26.76
N ASN A 220 -8.32 9.13 26.99
CA ASN A 220 -8.64 10.30 27.79
C ASN A 220 -9.79 11.10 27.18
N LYS A 221 -9.77 11.34 25.86
CA LYS A 221 -10.85 12.02 25.12
C LYS A 221 -12.19 11.28 25.24
N LYS A 222 -12.18 9.96 25.41
CA LYS A 222 -13.37 9.12 25.60
C LYS A 222 -13.76 8.89 27.06
N GLY A 223 -12.97 9.42 28.01
CA GLY A 223 -13.25 9.29 29.44
C GLY A 223 -13.09 7.86 29.98
N VAL A 224 -12.29 7.02 29.32
CA VAL A 224 -12.06 5.63 29.77
C VAL A 224 -11.08 5.63 30.95
N LYS A 225 -11.57 5.31 32.15
CA LYS A 225 -10.77 5.40 33.39
C LYS A 225 -10.02 4.12 33.75
N SER A 226 -10.55 2.95 33.37
CA SER A 226 -9.94 1.65 33.65
C SER A 226 -9.70 0.91 32.35
N TYR A 227 -8.43 0.65 32.05
CA TYR A 227 -8.03 -0.05 30.83
C TYR A 227 -6.71 -0.80 31.05
N LYS A 228 -6.55 -1.88 30.29
CA LYS A 228 -5.29 -2.63 30.21
C LYS A 228 -4.70 -2.46 28.82
N ILE A 229 -3.59 -1.72 28.74
CA ILE A 229 -2.82 -1.60 27.49
C ILE A 229 -2.22 -2.95 27.16
N LYS A 230 -2.35 -3.35 25.91
CA LYS A 230 -1.74 -4.53 25.32
C LYS A 230 -0.86 -4.12 24.14
N VAL A 231 0.13 -4.96 23.87
CA VAL A 231 1.09 -4.78 22.78
C VAL A 231 1.02 -5.98 21.84
N LEU A 232 1.02 -5.73 20.54
CA LEU A 232 1.22 -6.73 19.49
C LEU A 232 2.46 -6.39 18.67
N ASN A 233 2.96 -7.38 17.95
CA ASN A 233 3.94 -7.17 16.90
C ASN A 233 3.20 -6.92 15.58
N PHE A 234 3.49 -5.79 14.95
CA PHE A 234 2.86 -5.34 13.71
C PHE A 234 3.04 -6.32 12.56
N VAL A 235 4.19 -6.99 12.50
CA VAL A 235 4.48 -7.97 11.44
C VAL A 235 3.51 -9.16 11.52
N ASP A 236 3.24 -9.66 12.72
CA ASP A 236 2.32 -10.78 12.93
C ASP A 236 0.90 -10.41 12.50
N LEU A 237 0.50 -9.15 12.68
CA LEU A 237 -0.79 -8.64 12.24
C LEU A 237 -0.92 -8.68 10.71
N ILE A 238 0.11 -8.26 9.97
CA ILE A 238 0.10 -8.29 8.51
C ILE A 238 -0.09 -9.72 8.01
N PHE A 239 0.66 -10.68 8.57
CA PHE A 239 0.57 -12.08 8.17
C PHE A 239 -0.75 -12.75 8.58
N SER A 240 -1.30 -12.42 9.73
CA SER A 240 -2.59 -12.97 10.20
C SER A 240 -3.79 -12.56 9.33
N VAL A 241 -3.71 -11.42 8.64
CA VAL A 241 -4.77 -10.92 7.76
C VAL A 241 -4.61 -11.45 6.32
N CYS A 242 -3.44 -11.98 5.97
CA CYS A 242 -3.15 -12.53 4.65
C CYS A 242 -3.44 -14.05 4.54
N GLN A 243 -3.86 -14.70 5.63
CA GLN A 243 -4.33 -16.09 5.68
C GLN A 243 -5.85 -16.12 5.59
#